data_AF-A0A0E0KRI4-F1
#
_entry.id   AF-A0A0E0KRI4-F1
#
_cell.length_a   1.000
_cell.length_b   1.000
_cell.length_c   1.000
_cell.angle_alpha   90.00
_cell.angle_beta   90.00
_cell.angle_gamma   90.00
#
_symmetry.space_group_name_H-M   'P 1'
#
loop_
_entity.id
_entity.type
_entity.pdbx_description
1 polymer ?
#
loop_
_entity_poly.entity_id
_entity_poly.type
_entity_poly.pdbx_seq_one_letter_code
_entity_poly.pdbx_strand_id
1 'polypeptide(L)'
;MAMAARTFAVPLPLCAASSPPRATPLALPCRGAARPLASLAPCPARGHAPSPRRAAGRALAPCAVKRGGGGGGEFASDDGGGARALLQATLWGAEAAYILWLFLLPYAPGDPVWGISQATISDLIGLSLNFFFILPLVNSAGVHLLESPVLHPMAEGLFNFVVAWTLLFAPLLFTDSRRDRFKGSLDLLWGFQMFLTNTFLIPYMAIRLNDPDKDKSPPQTSKLGSVMVRGAPIVGLTGGLVCIVSIAWAFFGRADAGFGGIAERWQYVQSYVFSERLAYAFLWDILLYSIFQPWLIGDNIQNVKANATEFVNSVRFLPVIGLVAYLFCLEDRDA
;
A
#
# COMPACT_ATOMS: atom_id res chain seq x y z
N MET A 1 53.24 -46.02 4.22
CA MET A 1 52.24 -45.38 5.10
C MET A 1 51.08 -44.99 4.19
N ALA A 2 50.05 -45.82 3.89
CA ALA A 2 49.03 -46.42 4.77
C ALA A 2 48.56 -45.40 5.81
N MET A 3 47.32 -44.95 5.93
CA MET A 3 45.93 -45.39 5.68
C MET A 3 45.08 -44.09 5.78
N ALA A 4 43.80 -43.93 5.45
CA ALA A 4 42.76 -44.67 4.76
C ALA A 4 41.59 -43.67 4.64
N ALA A 5 40.96 -43.62 3.47
CA ALA A 5 39.68 -42.96 3.28
C ALA A 5 38.59 -43.73 4.06
N ARG A 6 37.70 -43.01 4.76
CA ARG A 6 36.46 -43.57 5.30
C ARG A 6 35.26 -42.81 4.75
N THR A 7 34.70 -43.39 3.71
CA THR A 7 33.31 -43.27 3.25
C THR A 7 32.38 -44.03 4.19
N PHE A 8 31.29 -43.39 4.62
CA PHE A 8 30.08 -44.03 5.18
C PHE A 8 28.89 -43.21 4.62
N ALA A 9 28.25 -43.65 3.53
CA ALA A 9 27.15 -44.61 3.47
C ALA A 9 25.86 -44.09 4.13
N VAL A 10 25.04 -43.40 3.32
CA VAL A 10 23.64 -43.05 3.58
C VAL A 10 22.75 -44.22 3.12
N PRO A 11 21.79 -44.72 3.92
CA PRO A 11 20.84 -45.70 3.43
C PRO A 11 19.66 -45.00 2.70
N LEU A 12 19.47 -45.35 1.43
CA LEU A 12 18.20 -45.15 0.70
C LEU A 12 17.10 -46.04 1.29
N PRO A 13 15.83 -45.59 1.35
CA PRO A 13 14.69 -46.48 1.33
C PRO A 13 14.19 -46.68 -0.11
N LEU A 14 14.03 -47.96 -0.45
CA LEU A 14 13.42 -48.49 -1.67
C LEU A 14 11.90 -48.26 -1.69
N CYS A 15 11.41 -48.11 -2.92
CA CYS A 15 10.05 -47.98 -3.40
C CYS A 15 9.00 -48.91 -2.75
N ALA A 16 7.77 -48.41 -2.62
CA ALA A 16 6.56 -49.20 -2.81
C ALA A 16 5.48 -48.37 -3.50
N ALA A 17 5.29 -48.66 -4.78
CA ALA A 17 4.19 -48.18 -5.60
C ALA A 17 2.92 -49.01 -5.32
N SER A 18 1.76 -48.35 -5.21
CA SER A 18 0.49 -49.01 -5.54
C SER A 18 -0.59 -47.99 -5.95
N SER A 19 -1.14 -48.24 -7.13
CA SER A 19 -2.37 -47.71 -7.73
C SER A 19 -2.66 -48.62 -8.93
N PRO A 20 -3.89 -48.74 -9.48
CA PRO A 20 -5.24 -48.39 -9.01
C PRO A 20 -6.21 -49.60 -9.18
N PRO A 21 -7.55 -49.42 -9.24
CA PRO A 21 -8.16 -49.38 -10.57
C PRO A 21 -9.34 -48.41 -10.78
N ARG A 22 -9.60 -48.17 -12.08
CA ARG A 22 -10.68 -47.39 -12.73
C ARG A 22 -12.09 -47.94 -12.49
N ALA A 23 -13.08 -47.04 -12.53
CA ALA A 23 -14.34 -47.26 -13.26
C ALA A 23 -14.96 -45.92 -13.73
N THR A 24 -15.32 -45.84 -15.01
CA THR A 24 -16.15 -44.82 -15.68
C THR A 24 -17.52 -45.43 -16.04
N PRO A 25 -18.39 -44.79 -16.86
CA PRO A 25 -19.44 -43.82 -16.51
C PRO A 25 -20.85 -44.37 -16.81
N LEU A 26 -21.93 -43.74 -16.30
CA LEU A 26 -23.29 -44.01 -16.80
C LEU A 26 -24.18 -42.76 -16.83
N ALA A 27 -25.09 -42.79 -17.80
CA ALA A 27 -25.77 -41.68 -18.45
C ALA A 27 -27.10 -41.24 -17.81
N LEU A 28 -27.46 -39.99 -18.11
CA LEU A 28 -28.78 -39.34 -18.32
C LEU A 28 -30.03 -40.24 -18.45
N PRO A 29 -31.26 -39.77 -18.09
CA PRO A 29 -31.98 -38.87 -19.02
C PRO A 29 -32.95 -37.80 -18.44
N CYS A 30 -33.31 -36.93 -19.40
CA CYS A 30 -34.23 -35.79 -19.46
C CYS A 30 -35.67 -35.95 -18.92
N ARG A 31 -36.26 -34.82 -18.49
CA ARG A 31 -37.56 -34.20 -18.92
C ARG A 31 -37.95 -33.14 -17.87
N GLY A 32 -38.59 -32.01 -18.17
CA GLY A 32 -39.30 -31.61 -19.37
C GLY A 32 -39.58 -30.11 -19.40
N ALA A 33 -40.01 -29.67 -20.58
CA ALA A 33 -40.30 -28.30 -20.97
C ALA A 33 -41.61 -27.77 -20.37
N ALA A 34 -41.68 -26.44 -20.20
CA ALA A 34 -42.83 -25.61 -20.59
C ALA A 34 -42.51 -24.10 -20.48
N ARG A 35 -42.25 -23.47 -21.62
CA ARG A 35 -42.73 -22.11 -21.97
C ARG A 35 -44.07 -22.31 -22.70
N PRO A 36 -44.98 -21.32 -22.89
CA PRO A 36 -44.74 -19.93 -23.30
C PRO A 36 -45.71 -18.92 -22.60
N LEU A 37 -45.91 -17.62 -22.89
CA LEU A 37 -45.98 -16.82 -24.12
C LEU A 37 -46.02 -15.32 -23.68
N ALA A 38 -45.24 -14.40 -24.26
CA ALA A 38 -45.68 -13.22 -25.05
C ALA A 38 -47.09 -12.65 -24.70
N SER A 39 -47.35 -11.34 -24.62
CA SER A 39 -47.00 -10.31 -25.60
C SER A 39 -47.51 -8.90 -25.20
N LEU A 40 -46.88 -7.86 -25.79
CA LEU A 40 -47.45 -6.60 -26.32
C LEU A 40 -47.90 -5.45 -25.38
N ALA A 41 -47.19 -4.33 -25.53
CA ALA A 41 -47.72 -2.96 -25.39
C ALA A 41 -48.69 -2.62 -26.55
N PRO A 42 -49.59 -1.62 -26.41
CA PRO A 42 -49.26 -0.23 -26.83
C PRO A 42 -49.99 0.91 -26.06
N CYS A 43 -49.42 2.14 -26.10
CA CYS A 43 -50.09 3.44 -25.80
C CYS A 43 -51.01 3.88 -26.99
N PRO A 44 -51.66 5.08 -27.08
CA PRO A 44 -51.83 6.26 -26.18
C PRO A 44 -53.28 6.88 -26.16
N ALA A 45 -53.52 7.97 -25.38
CA ALA A 45 -54.47 9.12 -25.58
C ALA A 45 -55.00 9.67 -24.23
N ARG A 46 -55.49 10.90 -24.00
CA ARG A 46 -55.38 12.28 -24.53
C ARG A 46 -56.38 13.13 -23.70
N GLY A 47 -56.04 14.39 -23.34
CA GLY A 47 -56.95 15.42 -22.80
C GLY A 47 -56.98 15.52 -21.26
N HIS A 48 -57.00 16.66 -20.57
CA HIS A 48 -57.42 18.02 -20.92
C HIS A 48 -56.77 19.00 -19.90
N ALA A 49 -56.33 20.19 -20.35
CA ALA A 49 -56.05 21.35 -19.50
C ALA A 49 -57.33 22.21 -19.35
N PRO A 50 -57.44 23.14 -18.37
CA PRO A 50 -56.77 24.44 -18.47
C PRO A 50 -56.20 25.04 -17.15
N SER A 51 -55.28 25.99 -17.35
CA SER A 51 -54.68 26.98 -16.41
C SER A 51 -55.68 28.13 -16.09
N PRO A 52 -55.34 29.32 -15.50
CA PRO A 52 -54.13 29.81 -14.79
C PRO A 52 -54.42 30.67 -13.53
N ARG A 53 -53.38 31.07 -12.75
CA ARG A 53 -53.24 32.46 -12.22
C ARG A 53 -51.86 32.74 -11.58
N ARG A 54 -51.17 33.74 -12.17
CA ARG A 54 -50.34 34.87 -11.65
C ARG A 54 -49.46 34.64 -10.40
N ALA A 55 -48.23 35.15 -10.28
CA ALA A 55 -47.64 36.43 -10.71
C ALA A 55 -46.08 36.25 -10.76
N ALA A 56 -45.35 36.66 -11.80
CA ALA A 56 -44.94 38.01 -12.23
C ALA A 56 -43.82 38.66 -11.38
N GLY A 57 -42.69 38.92 -12.06
CA GLY A 57 -41.71 39.99 -11.76
C GLY A 57 -40.45 39.52 -11.01
N ARG A 58 -39.24 39.97 -11.32
CA ARG A 58 -38.69 40.82 -12.39
C ARG A 58 -37.17 40.75 -12.19
N ALA A 59 -36.40 40.58 -13.27
CA ALA A 59 -34.96 40.73 -13.27
C ALA A 59 -34.54 42.15 -12.87
N LEU A 60 -33.32 42.32 -12.34
CA LEU A 60 -32.43 43.49 -12.51
C LEU A 60 -31.08 43.24 -11.81
N ALA A 61 -30.03 42.97 -12.59
CA ALA A 61 -28.69 43.53 -12.35
C ALA A 61 -28.67 44.94 -12.97
N PRO A 62 -27.95 45.94 -12.42
CA PRO A 62 -26.53 46.19 -12.76
C PRO A 62 -25.74 46.79 -11.56
N CYS A 63 -24.41 46.96 -11.49
CA CYS A 63 -23.48 47.68 -12.36
C CYS A 63 -22.03 47.32 -11.97
N ALA A 64 -21.17 47.21 -12.98
CA ALA A 64 -19.73 47.35 -12.84
C ALA A 64 -19.37 48.83 -12.62
N VAL A 65 -18.46 49.11 -11.67
CA VAL A 65 -17.73 50.38 -11.59
C VAL A 65 -16.25 50.09 -11.81
N LYS A 66 -15.70 50.66 -12.89
CA LYS A 66 -14.28 50.74 -13.19
C LYS A 66 -13.80 52.17 -12.89
N ARG A 67 -12.95 52.31 -11.88
CA ARG A 67 -11.96 53.39 -11.65
C ARG A 67 -10.94 52.73 -10.71
N GLY A 68 -9.67 52.54 -11.03
CA GLY A 68 -8.76 53.46 -11.69
C GLY A 68 -7.78 53.95 -10.62
N GLY A 69 -6.62 53.28 -10.54
CA GLY A 69 -5.32 53.79 -10.07
C GLY A 69 -5.20 54.35 -8.65
N GLY A 70 -4.33 53.76 -7.85
CA GLY A 70 -3.79 54.39 -6.65
C GLY A 70 -3.13 53.38 -5.75
N GLY A 71 -1.81 53.26 -5.86
CA GLY A 71 -1.00 52.36 -5.06
C GLY A 71 -1.11 52.65 -3.56
N GLY A 72 -0.96 51.58 -2.78
CA GLY A 72 -0.94 51.68 -1.34
C GLY A 72 -1.37 50.39 -0.68
N GLY A 73 -0.39 49.51 -0.46
CA GLY A 73 -0.47 48.47 0.56
C GLY A 73 -1.15 47.18 0.12
N GLU A 74 -0.33 46.18 -0.18
CA GLU A 74 -0.51 44.86 0.40
C GLU A 74 0.85 44.15 0.29
N PHE A 75 1.63 44.18 1.37
CA PHE A 75 2.50 43.06 1.69
C PHE A 75 1.56 41.89 2.02
N ALA A 76 0.91 41.36 0.98
CA ALA A 76 0.18 40.12 1.05
C ALA A 76 1.21 39.04 1.35
N SER A 77 0.88 38.20 2.32
CA SER A 77 1.72 37.16 2.91
C SER A 77 2.22 36.18 1.85
N ASP A 78 3.37 36.48 1.24
CA ASP A 78 4.10 35.60 0.30
C ASP A 78 4.75 34.40 1.02
N ASP A 79 4.70 34.39 2.35
CA ASP A 79 5.32 33.40 3.23
C ASP A 79 4.75 31.98 3.00
N GLY A 80 3.45 31.86 2.69
CA GLY A 80 2.80 30.56 2.45
C GLY A 80 3.16 29.92 1.11
N GLY A 81 3.38 30.73 0.07
CA GLY A 81 3.81 30.26 -1.25
C GLY A 81 5.28 29.88 -1.25
N GLY A 82 6.12 30.74 -0.66
CA GLY A 82 7.56 30.50 -0.50
C GLY A 82 7.87 29.27 0.34
N ALA A 83 7.23 29.10 1.49
CA ALA A 83 7.44 27.92 2.34
C ALA A 83 7.03 26.61 1.65
N ARG A 84 5.94 26.63 0.88
CA ARG A 84 5.48 25.47 0.11
C ARG A 84 6.44 25.09 -1.01
N ALA A 85 6.94 26.09 -1.74
CA ALA A 85 7.94 25.89 -2.80
C ALA A 85 9.27 25.38 -2.21
N LEU A 86 9.69 25.93 -1.07
CA LEU A 86 10.87 25.46 -0.35
C LEU A 86 10.72 24.00 0.08
N LEU A 87 9.60 23.64 0.71
CA LEU A 87 9.32 22.27 1.13
C LEU A 87 9.30 21.31 -0.06
N GLN A 88 8.69 21.71 -1.16
CA GLN A 88 8.67 20.93 -2.39
C GLN A 88 10.09 20.74 -2.96
N ALA A 89 10.91 21.79 -2.99
CA ALA A 89 12.31 21.71 -3.41
C ALA A 89 13.14 20.83 -2.48
N THR A 90 12.90 20.89 -1.17
CA THR A 90 13.53 20.01 -0.19
C THR A 90 13.16 18.55 -0.43
N LEU A 91 11.89 18.23 -0.72
CA LEU A 91 11.47 16.86 -1.02
C LEU A 91 12.10 16.34 -2.32
N TRP A 92 12.15 17.14 -3.38
CA TRP A 92 12.84 16.75 -4.62
C TRP A 92 14.35 16.60 -4.42
N GLY A 93 14.97 17.48 -3.63
CA GLY A 93 16.37 17.37 -3.25
C GLY A 93 16.64 16.12 -2.41
N ALA A 94 15.75 15.79 -1.48
CA ALA A 94 15.81 14.58 -0.68
C ALA A 94 15.66 13.33 -1.55
N GLU A 95 14.74 13.32 -2.53
CA GLU A 95 14.59 12.22 -3.49
C GLU A 95 15.84 12.04 -4.36
N ALA A 96 16.36 13.13 -4.92
CA ALA A 96 17.58 13.08 -5.73
C ALA A 96 18.77 12.58 -4.92
N ALA A 97 18.92 13.06 -3.68
CA ALA A 97 19.94 12.57 -2.75
C ALA A 97 19.71 11.10 -2.38
N TYR A 98 18.47 10.70 -2.15
CA TYR A 98 18.08 9.33 -1.83
C TYR A 98 18.45 8.39 -2.99
N ILE A 99 18.02 8.69 -4.22
CA ILE A 99 18.36 7.87 -5.40
C ILE A 99 19.86 7.81 -5.61
N LEU A 100 20.54 8.96 -5.54
CA LEU A 100 21.98 9.03 -5.74
C LEU A 100 22.73 8.21 -4.68
N TRP A 101 22.36 8.34 -3.40
CA TRP A 101 22.99 7.62 -2.29
C TRP A 101 22.71 6.12 -2.33
N LEU A 102 21.44 5.74 -2.47
CA LEU A 102 20.97 4.36 -2.29
C LEU A 102 20.97 3.52 -3.55
N PHE A 103 20.83 4.05 -4.75
CA PHE A 103 20.89 3.22 -5.95
C PHE A 103 22.23 3.33 -6.64
N LEU A 104 22.80 4.53 -6.68
CA LEU A 104 23.98 4.79 -7.50
C LEU A 104 25.27 4.66 -6.67
N LEU A 105 25.42 5.39 -5.57
CA LEU A 105 26.71 5.43 -4.89
C LEU A 105 27.07 4.09 -4.22
N PRO A 106 28.35 3.65 -4.33
CA PRO A 106 28.86 2.46 -3.66
C PRO A 106 29.15 2.69 -2.17
N TYR A 107 28.81 3.86 -1.63
CA TYR A 107 29.07 4.23 -0.24
C TYR A 107 27.98 3.77 0.73
N ALA A 108 26.74 3.59 0.25
CA ALA A 108 25.70 2.99 1.06
C ALA A 108 26.01 1.50 1.30
N PRO A 109 25.62 0.93 2.46
CA PRO A 109 25.72 -0.50 2.73
C PRO A 109 25.24 -1.39 1.58
N GLY A 110 26.00 -2.45 1.28
CA GLY A 110 25.71 -3.44 0.25
C GLY A 110 26.00 -2.98 -1.19
N ASP A 111 25.79 -3.88 -2.15
CA ASP A 111 26.12 -3.63 -3.56
C ASP A 111 25.16 -2.64 -4.22
N PRO A 112 25.65 -1.68 -5.03
CA PRO A 112 24.80 -0.74 -5.78
C PRO A 112 23.93 -1.48 -6.80
N VAL A 113 22.91 -0.79 -7.32
CA VAL A 113 21.90 -1.42 -8.19
C VAL A 113 22.49 -2.07 -9.45
N TRP A 114 23.56 -1.50 -10.00
CA TRP A 114 24.25 -2.02 -11.19
C TRP A 114 25.23 -3.16 -10.90
N GLY A 115 25.52 -3.42 -9.63
CA GLY A 115 26.49 -4.41 -9.17
C GLY A 115 25.87 -5.48 -8.27
N ILE A 116 24.55 -5.64 -8.29
CA ILE A 116 23.83 -6.49 -7.34
C ILE A 116 24.32 -7.95 -7.39
N SER A 117 24.67 -8.50 -6.23
CA SER A 117 25.08 -9.90 -6.13
C SER A 117 23.91 -10.86 -6.37
N GLN A 118 24.24 -12.07 -6.83
CA GLN A 118 23.24 -13.14 -6.96
C GLN A 118 22.67 -13.59 -5.60
N ALA A 119 23.44 -13.45 -4.52
CA ALA A 119 22.97 -13.75 -3.17
C ALA A 119 21.85 -12.79 -2.75
N THR A 120 22.05 -11.48 -2.94
CA THR A 120 21.03 -10.47 -2.64
C THR A 120 19.75 -10.68 -3.47
N ILE A 121 19.88 -11.07 -4.74
CA ILE A 121 18.71 -11.44 -5.58
C ILE A 121 18.00 -12.67 -5.02
N SER A 122 18.73 -13.72 -4.63
CA SER A 122 18.16 -14.93 -4.06
C SER A 122 17.43 -14.64 -2.76
N ASP A 123 17.99 -13.80 -1.89
CA ASP A 123 17.36 -13.38 -0.65
C ASP A 123 16.10 -12.55 -0.92
N LEU A 124 16.14 -11.63 -1.87
CA LEU A 124 14.96 -10.84 -2.29
C LEU A 124 13.83 -11.74 -2.80
N ILE A 125 14.15 -12.71 -3.65
CA ILE A 125 13.17 -13.69 -4.16
C ILE A 125 12.64 -14.53 -3.00
N GLY A 126 13.51 -15.00 -2.10
CA GLY A 126 13.12 -15.78 -0.94
C GLY A 126 12.17 -15.03 0.00
N LEU A 127 12.47 -13.76 0.28
CA LEU A 127 11.62 -12.87 1.08
C LEU A 127 10.28 -12.64 0.38
N SER A 128 10.30 -12.43 -0.94
CA SER A 128 9.10 -12.24 -1.76
C SER A 128 8.23 -13.51 -1.84
N LEU A 129 8.82 -14.70 -1.83
CA LEU A 129 8.07 -15.96 -1.76
C LEU A 129 7.40 -16.13 -0.38
N ASN A 130 8.03 -15.62 0.67
CA ASN A 130 7.49 -15.60 2.03
C ASN A 130 6.64 -14.35 2.33
N PHE A 131 6.08 -13.71 1.30
CA PHE A 131 5.21 -12.54 1.43
C PHE A 131 4.01 -12.80 2.36
N PHE A 132 3.83 -11.88 3.31
CA PHE A 132 2.85 -11.93 4.41
C PHE A 132 2.86 -13.22 5.22
N PHE A 133 3.99 -13.93 5.23
CA PHE A 133 4.13 -15.25 5.83
C PHE A 133 3.14 -16.30 5.30
N ILE A 134 2.49 -16.06 4.16
CA ILE A 134 1.47 -16.96 3.61
C ILE A 134 2.10 -18.34 3.39
N LEU A 135 3.21 -18.39 2.66
CA LEU A 135 3.88 -19.64 2.32
C LEU A 135 4.47 -20.36 3.56
N PRO A 136 5.23 -19.70 4.45
CA PRO A 136 5.68 -20.31 5.71
C PRO A 136 4.54 -20.89 6.55
N LEU A 137 3.41 -20.20 6.68
CA LEU A 137 2.27 -20.64 7.49
C LEU A 137 1.49 -21.79 6.82
N VAL A 138 1.40 -21.78 5.49
CA VAL A 138 0.75 -22.87 4.74
C VAL A 138 1.59 -24.14 4.81
N ASN A 139 2.92 -24.04 4.72
CA ASN A 139 3.80 -25.18 4.92
C ASN A 139 3.77 -25.69 6.36
N SER A 140 3.70 -24.82 7.37
CA SER A 140 3.56 -25.27 8.77
C SER A 140 2.21 -25.94 9.05
N ALA A 141 1.17 -25.64 8.27
CA ALA A 141 -0.11 -26.34 8.29
C ALA A 141 -0.11 -27.68 7.52
N GLY A 142 1.03 -28.10 6.96
CA GLY A 142 1.20 -29.39 6.28
C GLY A 142 0.87 -29.38 4.78
N VAL A 143 0.67 -28.21 4.17
CA VAL A 143 0.44 -28.08 2.72
C VAL A 143 1.74 -27.65 2.03
N HIS A 144 2.38 -28.60 1.36
CA HIS A 144 3.70 -28.43 0.72
C HIS A 144 3.59 -28.39 -0.82
N LEU A 145 2.78 -27.47 -1.36
CA LEU A 145 2.72 -27.26 -2.82
C LEU A 145 3.99 -26.61 -3.37
N LEU A 146 4.57 -25.71 -2.57
CA LEU A 146 5.85 -25.06 -2.81
C LEU A 146 6.54 -24.92 -1.44
N GLU A 147 7.84 -25.18 -1.39
CA GLU A 147 8.62 -25.11 -0.15
C GLU A 147 9.03 -23.67 0.14
N SER A 148 8.72 -23.21 1.35
CA SER A 148 9.10 -21.89 1.85
C SER A 148 10.62 -21.83 1.97
N PRO A 149 11.27 -20.87 1.28
CA PRO A 149 12.68 -20.59 1.48
C PRO A 149 12.97 -20.33 2.97
N VAL A 150 13.99 -20.99 3.51
CA VAL A 150 14.37 -20.81 4.91
C VAL A 150 15.30 -19.61 5.02
N LEU A 151 14.75 -18.49 5.52
CA LEU A 151 15.50 -17.26 5.74
C LEU A 151 15.57 -16.92 7.23
N HIS A 152 16.47 -16.01 7.57
CA HIS A 152 16.62 -15.57 8.96
C HIS A 152 15.34 -14.85 9.42
N PRO A 153 14.73 -15.22 10.56
CA PRO A 153 13.44 -14.69 10.99
C PRO A 153 13.38 -13.16 11.11
N MET A 154 14.49 -12.53 11.51
CA MET A 154 14.61 -11.05 11.55
C MET A 154 14.49 -10.41 10.17
N ALA A 155 15.05 -11.02 9.12
CA ALA A 155 14.94 -10.50 7.76
C ALA A 155 13.51 -10.66 7.23
N GLU A 156 12.89 -11.83 7.44
CA GLU A 156 11.49 -12.08 7.09
C GLU A 156 10.54 -11.13 7.84
N GLY A 157 10.79 -10.91 9.13
CA GLY A 157 10.05 -9.97 9.96
C GLY A 157 10.18 -8.53 9.47
N LEU A 158 11.40 -8.06 9.22
CA LEU A 158 11.63 -6.70 8.73
C LEU A 158 10.95 -6.45 7.37
N PHE A 159 11.11 -7.38 6.42
CA PHE A 159 10.49 -7.29 5.10
C PHE A 159 8.97 -7.21 5.20
N ASN A 160 8.34 -8.18 5.87
CA ASN A 160 6.89 -8.24 5.97
C ASN A 160 6.31 -7.07 6.78
N PHE A 161 7.05 -6.55 7.76
CA PHE A 161 6.65 -5.37 8.50
C PHE A 161 6.57 -4.13 7.61
N VAL A 162 7.61 -3.87 6.81
CA VAL A 162 7.64 -2.72 5.89
C VAL A 162 6.54 -2.84 4.84
N VAL A 163 6.43 -4.00 4.19
CA VAL A 163 5.43 -4.26 3.14
C VAL A 163 4.00 -4.16 3.69
N ALA A 164 3.74 -4.65 4.91
CA ALA A 164 2.43 -4.51 5.55
C ALA A 164 2.10 -3.05 5.86
N TRP A 165 3.10 -2.27 6.30
CA TRP A 165 2.92 -0.83 6.48
C TRP A 165 2.62 -0.15 5.14
N THR A 166 3.30 -0.53 4.06
CA THR A 166 3.00 -0.05 2.70
C THR A 166 1.58 -0.37 2.25
N LEU A 167 1.07 -1.56 2.56
CA LEU A 167 -0.33 -1.91 2.30
C LEU A 167 -1.29 -0.96 3.03
N LEU A 168 -0.98 -0.62 4.29
CA LEU A 168 -1.79 0.32 5.08
C LEU A 168 -1.77 1.75 4.51
N PHE A 169 -0.72 2.13 3.79
CA PHE A 169 -0.67 3.43 3.10
C PHE A 169 -1.64 3.52 1.91
N ALA A 170 -2.09 2.40 1.34
CA ALA A 170 -2.91 2.44 0.13
C ALA A 170 -4.22 3.23 0.34
N PRO A 171 -5.09 2.88 1.30
CA PRO A 171 -6.34 3.62 1.45
C PRO A 171 -6.09 5.07 1.88
N LEU A 172 -5.00 5.36 2.61
CA LEU A 172 -4.60 6.73 2.95
C LEU A 172 -4.21 7.56 1.72
N LEU A 173 -3.46 6.98 0.78
CA LEU A 173 -3.14 7.64 -0.51
C LEU A 173 -4.40 7.83 -1.34
N PHE A 174 -5.29 6.83 -1.36
CA PHE A 174 -6.56 6.95 -2.07
C PHE A 174 -7.50 7.97 -1.43
N THR A 175 -7.50 8.19 -0.13
CA THR A 175 -8.34 9.22 0.50
C THR A 175 -7.72 10.60 0.54
N ASP A 176 -6.48 10.76 0.03
CA ASP A 176 -5.79 12.05 0.10
C ASP A 176 -6.56 13.18 -0.61
N SER A 177 -6.84 14.25 0.14
CA SER A 177 -7.47 15.49 -0.33
C SER A 177 -6.64 16.22 -1.38
N ARG A 178 -5.36 15.85 -1.49
CA ARG A 178 -4.40 16.37 -2.45
C ARG A 178 -4.01 15.40 -3.56
N ARG A 179 -4.75 14.32 -3.73
CA ARG A 179 -4.47 13.32 -4.78
C ARG A 179 -4.69 13.82 -6.21
N ASP A 180 -5.55 14.81 -6.41
CA ASP A 180 -5.88 15.39 -7.72
C ASP A 180 -4.70 16.09 -8.40
N ARG A 181 -3.68 16.45 -7.64
CA ARG A 181 -2.43 17.05 -8.16
C ARG A 181 -1.50 16.00 -8.76
N PHE A 182 -1.73 14.72 -8.45
CA PHE A 182 -1.00 13.60 -9.05
C PHE A 182 -1.66 13.20 -10.38
N LYS A 183 -0.94 13.42 -11.49
CA LYS A 183 -1.46 13.17 -12.85
C LYS A 183 -1.37 11.70 -13.29
N GLY A 184 -0.62 10.87 -12.56
CA GLY A 184 -0.47 9.45 -12.85
C GLY A 184 -1.58 8.58 -12.24
N SER A 185 -1.50 7.28 -12.48
CA SER A 185 -2.37 6.32 -11.78
C SER A 185 -1.86 6.08 -10.36
N LEU A 186 -2.69 6.37 -9.35
CA LEU A 186 -2.40 6.03 -7.96
C LEU A 186 -2.26 4.52 -7.76
N ASP A 187 -2.99 3.71 -8.54
CA ASP A 187 -2.87 2.25 -8.48
C ASP A 187 -1.47 1.81 -8.89
N LEU A 188 -0.90 2.48 -9.90
CA LEU A 188 0.45 2.20 -10.39
C LEU A 188 1.51 2.70 -9.40
N LEU A 189 1.31 3.90 -8.83
CA LEU A 189 2.19 4.44 -7.80
C LEU A 189 2.23 3.52 -6.59
N TRP A 190 1.07 3.12 -6.06
CA TRP A 190 0.99 2.19 -4.94
C TRP A 190 1.50 0.79 -5.30
N GLY A 191 1.24 0.31 -6.51
CA GLY A 191 1.78 -0.96 -7.00
C GLY A 191 3.30 -0.97 -7.02
N PHE A 192 3.94 0.09 -7.52
CA PHE A 192 5.39 0.23 -7.47
C PHE A 192 5.92 0.46 -6.06
N GLN A 193 5.17 1.20 -5.24
CA GLN A 193 5.47 1.37 -3.81
C GLN A 193 5.54 0.02 -3.08
N MET A 194 4.73 -0.98 -3.44
CA MET A 194 4.83 -2.31 -2.82
C MET A 194 6.17 -3.03 -3.11
N PHE A 195 6.95 -2.58 -4.10
CA PHE A 195 8.27 -3.13 -4.46
C PHE A 195 9.45 -2.23 -4.09
N LEU A 196 9.33 -0.91 -4.29
CA LEU A 196 10.36 0.10 -4.06
C LEU A 196 9.81 1.26 -3.23
N THR A 197 9.07 0.90 -2.20
CA THR A 197 8.52 1.73 -1.12
C THR A 197 9.00 3.19 -1.11
N ASN A 198 10.14 3.52 -0.51
CA ASN A 198 10.67 4.89 -0.41
C ASN A 198 10.72 5.71 -1.70
N THR A 199 11.02 5.10 -2.85
CA THR A 199 11.32 5.78 -4.12
C THR A 199 10.08 6.46 -4.71
N PHE A 200 8.88 6.01 -4.34
CA PHE A 200 7.64 6.55 -4.90
C PHE A 200 6.88 7.46 -3.94
N LEU A 201 7.17 7.38 -2.63
CA LEU A 201 6.46 8.18 -1.63
C LEU A 201 6.99 9.61 -1.55
N ILE A 202 8.31 9.84 -1.62
CA ILE A 202 8.87 11.20 -1.58
C ILE A 202 8.40 12.02 -2.80
N PRO A 203 8.46 11.51 -4.05
CA PRO A 203 7.92 12.23 -5.21
C PRO A 203 6.42 12.50 -5.07
N TYR A 204 5.65 11.57 -4.52
CA TYR A 204 4.22 11.80 -4.25
C TYR A 204 4.01 13.00 -3.32
N MET A 205 4.77 13.05 -2.22
CA MET A 205 4.73 14.15 -1.26
C MET A 205 5.15 15.49 -1.88
N ALA A 206 6.06 15.48 -2.85
CA ALA A 206 6.46 16.68 -3.58
C ALA A 206 5.38 17.12 -4.59
N ILE A 207 4.77 16.17 -5.31
CA ILE A 207 3.75 16.45 -6.35
C ILE A 207 2.45 16.95 -5.75
N ARG A 208 2.02 16.43 -4.59
CA ARG A 208 0.81 16.90 -3.90
C ARG A 208 0.91 18.35 -3.39
N LEU A 209 2.12 18.92 -3.39
CA LEU A 209 2.37 20.34 -3.14
C LEU A 209 2.28 21.20 -4.40
N ASN A 210 1.95 20.67 -5.58
CA ASN A 210 1.64 21.48 -6.76
C ASN A 210 0.28 22.19 -6.63
N ASP A 211 0.09 23.27 -7.38
CA ASP A 211 -1.19 23.95 -7.44
C ASP A 211 -2.29 23.06 -8.03
N PRO A 212 -3.54 23.20 -7.53
CA PRO A 212 -4.67 22.44 -8.05
C PRO A 212 -4.91 22.80 -9.52
N ASP A 213 -5.14 21.78 -10.36
CA ASP A 213 -5.54 21.98 -11.75
C ASP A 213 -6.95 22.60 -11.76
N LYS A 214 -7.05 23.90 -12.05
CA LYS A 214 -8.33 24.65 -12.04
C LYS A 214 -9.33 24.20 -13.12
N ASP A 215 -8.84 23.49 -14.13
CA ASP A 215 -9.61 23.14 -15.33
C ASP A 215 -10.03 21.65 -15.38
N LYS A 216 -9.78 20.88 -14.32
CA LYS A 216 -10.09 19.44 -14.31
C LYS A 216 -11.19 19.10 -13.32
N SER A 217 -12.16 18.32 -13.81
CA SER A 217 -13.07 17.59 -12.95
C SER A 217 -12.29 16.68 -11.99
N PRO A 218 -12.79 16.45 -10.76
CA PRO A 218 -12.09 15.61 -9.79
C PRO A 218 -11.77 14.25 -10.42
N PRO A 219 -10.53 13.74 -10.26
CA PRO A 219 -10.15 12.47 -10.86
C PRO A 219 -11.09 11.36 -10.41
N GLN A 220 -11.59 10.59 -11.37
CA GLN A 220 -12.44 9.44 -11.08
C GLN A 220 -11.64 8.43 -10.28
N THR A 221 -12.18 8.00 -9.13
CA THR A 221 -11.55 6.97 -8.31
C THR A 221 -11.46 5.66 -9.08
N SER A 222 -10.27 5.06 -9.11
CA SER A 222 -10.08 3.73 -9.69
C SER A 222 -10.94 2.70 -8.95
N LYS A 223 -11.24 1.58 -9.63
CA LYS A 223 -11.97 0.46 -9.00
C LYS A 223 -11.20 -0.10 -7.81
N LEU A 224 -9.87 -0.22 -7.92
CA LEU A 224 -9.01 -0.67 -6.83
C LEU A 224 -9.07 0.29 -5.64
N GLY A 225 -8.89 1.60 -5.88
CA GLY A 225 -8.97 2.60 -4.84
C GLY A 225 -10.34 2.63 -4.15
N SER A 226 -11.44 2.50 -4.91
CA SER A 226 -12.78 2.40 -4.33
C SER A 226 -12.93 1.17 -3.42
N VAL A 227 -12.44 0.00 -3.84
CA VAL A 227 -12.46 -1.23 -3.03
C VAL A 227 -11.62 -1.07 -1.76
N MET A 228 -10.42 -0.49 -1.87
CA MET A 228 -9.52 -0.33 -0.73
C MET A 228 -10.02 0.71 0.28
N VAL A 229 -10.69 1.77 -0.18
CA VAL A 229 -11.30 2.78 0.71
C VAL A 229 -12.55 2.21 1.40
N ARG A 230 -13.44 1.53 0.68
CA ARG A 230 -14.62 0.87 1.28
C ARG A 230 -14.24 -0.28 2.20
N GLY A 231 -13.14 -0.97 1.87
CA GLY A 231 -12.55 -2.03 2.69
C GLY A 231 -11.49 -1.53 3.68
N ALA A 232 -11.40 -0.22 3.93
CA ALA A 232 -10.32 0.37 4.76
C ALA A 232 -10.17 -0.31 6.13
N PRO A 233 -11.25 -0.64 6.88
CA PRO A 233 -11.11 -1.36 8.14
C PRO A 233 -10.51 -2.77 7.98
N ILE A 234 -10.83 -3.47 6.89
CA ILE A 234 -10.29 -4.81 6.61
C ILE A 234 -8.81 -4.72 6.23
N VAL A 235 -8.44 -3.74 5.40
CA VAL A 235 -7.04 -3.45 5.05
C VAL A 235 -6.26 -3.07 6.31
N GLY A 236 -6.85 -2.22 7.17
CA GLY A 236 -6.32 -1.82 8.47
C GLY A 236 -6.06 -2.99 9.40
N LEU A 237 -7.06 -3.87 9.55
CA LEU A 237 -6.95 -5.08 10.35
C LEU A 237 -5.87 -6.02 9.82
N THR A 238 -5.88 -6.28 8.51
CA THR A 238 -4.96 -7.23 7.86
C THR A 238 -3.52 -6.71 7.95
N GLY A 239 -3.26 -5.48 7.53
CA GLY A 239 -1.92 -4.88 7.60
C GLY A 239 -1.43 -4.74 9.04
N GLY A 240 -2.28 -4.30 9.96
CA GLY A 240 -1.95 -4.21 11.38
C GLY A 240 -1.60 -5.56 12.00
N LEU A 241 -2.38 -6.62 11.69
CA LEU A 241 -2.09 -7.98 12.14
C LEU A 241 -0.76 -8.49 11.57
N VAL A 242 -0.50 -8.28 10.27
CA VAL A 242 0.77 -8.69 9.67
C VAL A 242 1.94 -7.95 10.30
N CYS A 243 1.84 -6.66 10.63
CA CYS A 243 2.89 -5.94 11.37
C CYS A 243 3.15 -6.57 12.75
N ILE A 244 2.11 -6.93 13.51
CA ILE A 244 2.25 -7.61 14.82
C ILE A 244 2.91 -8.98 14.65
N VAL A 245 2.42 -9.78 13.69
CA VAL A 245 2.98 -11.10 13.37
C VAL A 245 4.44 -10.97 12.93
N SER A 246 4.79 -9.92 12.17
CA SER A 246 6.17 -9.68 11.72
C SER A 246 7.12 -9.47 12.88
N ILE A 247 6.70 -8.68 13.88
CA ILE A 247 7.47 -8.47 15.11
C ILE A 247 7.61 -9.78 15.88
N ALA A 248 6.51 -10.51 16.08
CA ALA A 248 6.53 -11.79 16.78
C ALA A 248 7.41 -12.83 16.05
N TRP A 249 7.34 -12.89 14.72
CA TRP A 249 8.13 -13.78 13.87
C TRP A 249 9.62 -13.45 13.94
N ALA A 250 9.98 -12.17 13.96
CA ALA A 250 11.37 -11.76 14.11
C ALA A 250 12.04 -12.38 15.37
N PHE A 251 11.32 -12.39 16.50
CA PHE A 251 11.83 -12.90 17.77
C PHE A 251 11.64 -14.40 17.99
N PHE A 252 10.53 -14.98 17.52
CA PHE A 252 10.13 -16.35 17.85
C PHE A 252 9.98 -17.28 16.64
N GLY A 253 9.99 -16.72 15.42
CA GLY A 253 9.87 -17.49 14.19
C GLY A 253 11.04 -18.48 14.04
N ARG A 254 10.73 -19.64 13.46
CA ARG A 254 11.67 -20.73 13.13
C ARG A 254 12.60 -21.10 14.30
N ALA A 255 12.03 -21.25 15.51
CA ALA A 255 12.80 -21.58 16.71
C ALA A 255 13.53 -22.94 16.62
N ASP A 256 13.01 -23.84 15.78
CA ASP A 256 13.54 -25.16 15.45
C ASP A 256 14.73 -25.14 14.47
N ALA A 257 14.95 -24.03 13.76
CA ALA A 257 15.96 -23.93 12.70
C ALA A 257 17.34 -23.40 13.18
N GLY A 258 17.56 -23.27 14.49
CA GLY A 258 18.89 -22.99 15.06
C GLY A 258 19.39 -21.55 14.92
N PHE A 259 18.52 -20.57 14.67
CA PHE A 259 18.86 -19.14 14.49
C PHE A 259 19.28 -18.39 15.77
N GLY A 260 19.63 -19.09 16.84
CA GLY A 260 20.00 -18.48 18.12
C GLY A 260 18.84 -17.81 18.87
N GLY A 261 19.18 -17.22 20.01
CA GLY A 261 18.25 -16.48 20.87
C GLY A 261 18.07 -15.03 20.42
N ILE A 262 17.45 -14.23 21.29
CA ILE A 262 17.10 -12.83 20.99
C ILE A 262 18.36 -11.98 20.76
N ALA A 263 19.44 -12.25 21.50
CA ALA A 263 20.68 -11.48 21.40
C ALA A 263 21.39 -11.71 20.06
N GLU A 264 21.50 -12.97 19.63
CA GLU A 264 22.10 -13.35 18.35
C GLU A 264 21.28 -12.80 17.19
N ARG A 265 19.95 -12.86 17.28
CA ARG A 265 19.03 -12.28 16.30
C ARG A 265 19.19 -10.76 16.19
N TRP A 266 19.38 -10.07 17.31
CA TRP A 266 19.63 -8.63 17.32
C TRP A 266 20.97 -8.28 16.66
N GLN A 267 22.03 -9.03 16.95
CA GLN A 267 23.33 -8.87 16.29
C GLN A 267 23.23 -9.11 14.78
N TYR A 268 22.48 -10.14 14.37
CA TYR A 268 22.21 -10.41 12.97
C TYR A 268 21.54 -9.23 12.28
N VAL A 269 20.43 -8.69 12.83
CA VAL A 269 19.71 -7.60 12.15
C VAL A 269 20.56 -6.33 12.04
N GLN A 270 21.37 -6.05 13.06
CA GLN A 270 22.32 -4.94 13.00
C GLN A 270 23.33 -5.16 11.88
N SER A 271 23.94 -6.34 11.79
CA SER A 271 24.87 -6.67 10.70
C SER A 271 24.17 -6.61 9.34
N TYR A 272 22.96 -7.14 9.24
CA TYR A 272 22.17 -7.20 8.02
C TYR A 272 21.86 -5.80 7.48
N VAL A 273 21.37 -4.89 8.31
CA VAL A 273 21.05 -3.50 7.92
C VAL A 273 22.28 -2.71 7.48
N PHE A 274 23.46 -2.99 8.03
CA PHE A 274 24.70 -2.29 7.65
C PHE A 274 25.56 -3.01 6.63
N SER A 275 25.14 -4.19 6.17
CA SER A 275 25.86 -4.97 5.15
C SER A 275 25.06 -5.13 3.87
N GLU A 276 23.73 -5.21 3.95
CA GLU A 276 22.84 -5.44 2.80
C GLU A 276 22.05 -4.17 2.45
N ARG A 277 22.07 -3.83 1.16
CA ARG A 277 21.40 -2.64 0.64
C ARG A 277 19.89 -2.70 0.77
N LEU A 278 19.32 -3.90 0.59
CA LEU A 278 17.89 -4.15 0.74
C LEU A 278 17.42 -3.84 2.17
N ALA A 279 18.13 -4.37 3.17
CA ALA A 279 17.84 -4.14 4.58
C ALA A 279 18.03 -2.68 4.98
N TYR A 280 19.07 -2.05 4.45
CA TYR A 280 19.34 -0.63 4.63
C TYR A 280 18.22 0.25 4.03
N ALA A 281 17.67 -0.11 2.87
CA ALA A 281 16.53 0.58 2.27
C ALA A 281 15.26 0.46 3.13
N PHE A 282 15.00 -0.72 3.73
CA PHE A 282 13.88 -0.91 4.66
C PHE A 282 14.00 -0.05 5.92
N LEU A 283 15.22 0.21 6.42
CA LEU A 283 15.42 1.16 7.51
C LEU A 283 14.95 2.56 7.12
N TRP A 284 15.31 3.02 5.91
CA TRP A 284 14.85 4.30 5.39
C TRP A 284 13.34 4.33 5.16
N ASP A 285 12.72 3.23 4.74
CA ASP A 285 11.27 3.12 4.65
C ASP A 285 10.60 3.38 6.00
N ILE A 286 11.06 2.73 7.06
CA ILE A 286 10.53 2.90 8.42
C ILE A 286 10.62 4.38 8.85
N LEU A 287 11.77 5.03 8.58
CA LEU A 287 11.97 6.44 8.92
C LEU A 287 11.04 7.35 8.12
N LEU A 288 10.97 7.19 6.81
CA LEU A 288 10.13 8.01 5.93
C LEU A 288 8.64 7.79 6.22
N TYR A 289 8.24 6.55 6.49
CA TYR A 289 6.86 6.24 6.86
C TYR A 289 6.48 6.86 8.19
N SER A 290 7.38 6.87 9.17
CA SER A 290 7.17 7.53 10.45
C SER A 290 6.99 9.05 10.31
N ILE A 291 7.58 9.67 9.29
CA ILE A 291 7.45 11.10 8.99
C ILE A 291 6.18 11.39 8.16
N PHE A 292 5.96 10.63 7.08
CA PHE A 292 4.89 10.90 6.13
C PHE A 292 3.53 10.43 6.60
N GLN A 293 3.46 9.39 7.43
CA GLN A 293 2.20 8.92 8.04
C GLN A 293 1.47 10.05 8.80
N PRO A 294 2.06 10.68 9.84
CA PRO A 294 1.34 11.72 10.60
C PRO A 294 1.03 12.95 9.74
N TRP A 295 1.90 13.28 8.77
CA TRP A 295 1.64 14.38 7.84
C TRP A 295 0.41 14.09 6.96
N LEU A 296 0.39 12.95 6.28
CA LEU A 296 -0.72 12.56 5.42
C LEU A 296 -2.03 12.39 6.18
N ILE A 297 -2.00 11.78 7.38
CA ILE A 297 -3.20 11.66 8.23
C ILE A 297 -3.69 13.05 8.66
N GLY A 298 -2.78 13.96 9.02
CA GLY A 298 -3.11 15.32 9.42
C GLY A 298 -3.82 16.12 8.33
N ASP A 299 -3.31 16.05 7.10
CA ASP A 299 -3.93 16.72 5.93
C ASP A 299 -5.28 16.11 5.53
N ASN A 300 -5.58 14.90 6.02
CA ASN A 300 -6.77 14.12 5.67
C ASN A 300 -7.67 13.84 6.86
N ILE A 301 -7.51 14.59 7.94
CA ILE A 301 -8.28 14.39 9.17
C ILE A 301 -9.77 14.65 8.96
N GLN A 302 -10.15 15.51 8.00
CA GLN A 302 -11.54 15.73 7.61
C GLN A 302 -12.24 14.51 7.01
N ASN A 303 -11.51 13.46 6.63
CA ASN A 303 -12.10 12.20 6.14
C ASN A 303 -12.43 11.22 7.27
N VAL A 304 -12.14 11.58 8.52
CA VAL A 304 -12.37 10.75 9.71
C VAL A 304 -13.69 11.17 10.35
N LYS A 305 -14.41 10.19 10.92
CA LYS A 305 -15.64 10.43 11.70
C LYS A 305 -15.41 11.52 12.76
N ALA A 306 -16.34 12.48 12.85
CA ALA A 306 -16.20 13.65 13.72
C ALA A 306 -15.94 13.32 15.20
N ASN A 307 -16.49 12.21 15.70
CA ASN A 307 -16.28 11.74 17.08
C ASN A 307 -14.91 11.07 17.33
N ALA A 308 -14.17 10.73 16.27
CA ALA A 308 -12.87 10.07 16.34
C ALA A 308 -11.70 10.99 15.91
N THR A 309 -11.99 12.20 15.44
CA THR A 309 -11.02 13.17 14.96
C THR A 309 -9.92 13.49 15.98
N GLU A 310 -10.29 13.79 17.24
CA GLU A 310 -9.31 14.10 18.28
C GLU A 310 -8.40 12.90 18.58
N PHE A 311 -8.99 11.71 18.70
CA PHE A 311 -8.26 10.47 18.93
C PHE A 311 -7.24 10.20 17.81
N VAL A 312 -7.69 10.20 16.54
CA VAL A 312 -6.81 9.97 15.38
C VAL A 312 -5.72 11.04 15.29
N ASN A 313 -6.02 12.30 15.60
CA ASN A 313 -5.04 13.38 15.59
C ASN A 313 -3.94 13.19 16.66
N SER A 314 -4.26 12.58 17.80
CA SER A 314 -3.27 12.21 18.81
C SER A 314 -2.44 10.99 18.40
N VAL A 315 -3.08 9.93 17.89
CA VAL A 315 -2.38 8.66 17.58
C VAL A 315 -1.67 8.64 16.23
N ARG A 316 -1.88 9.64 15.35
CA ARG A 316 -1.26 9.69 14.00
C ARG A 316 0.26 9.59 13.99
N PHE A 317 0.91 10.00 15.08
CA PHE A 317 2.37 9.98 15.25
C PHE A 317 2.92 8.62 15.66
N LEU A 318 2.07 7.68 16.08
CA LEU A 318 2.47 6.33 16.43
C LEU A 318 2.64 5.49 15.15
N PRO A 319 3.86 5.00 14.83
CA PRO A 319 4.13 4.10 13.71
C PRO A 319 3.11 2.97 13.61
N VAL A 320 2.53 2.77 12.43
CA VAL A 320 1.50 1.75 12.13
C VAL A 320 0.16 1.98 12.85
N ILE A 321 0.17 2.19 14.17
CA ILE A 321 -1.02 2.34 15.02
C ILE A 321 -1.88 3.53 14.56
N GLY A 322 -1.24 4.68 14.29
CA GLY A 322 -1.95 5.87 13.82
C GLY A 322 -2.67 5.64 12.49
N LEU A 323 -2.03 4.86 11.60
CA LEU A 323 -2.56 4.51 10.30
C LEU A 323 -3.72 3.51 10.41
N VAL A 324 -3.57 2.48 11.24
CA VAL A 324 -4.66 1.54 11.54
C VAL A 324 -5.85 2.29 12.12
N ALA A 325 -5.64 3.15 13.12
CA ALA A 325 -6.71 3.97 13.71
C ALA A 325 -7.41 4.85 12.66
N TYR A 326 -6.64 5.52 11.79
CA TYR A 326 -7.19 6.30 10.68
C TYR A 326 -8.10 5.45 9.78
N LEU A 327 -7.68 4.24 9.40
CA LEU A 327 -8.45 3.35 8.53
C LEU A 327 -9.74 2.83 9.17
N PHE A 328 -9.75 2.56 10.48
CA PHE A 328 -10.95 2.16 11.21
C PHE A 328 -11.94 3.31 11.42
N CYS A 329 -11.43 4.53 11.54
CA CYS A 329 -12.22 5.73 11.79
C CYS A 329 -12.57 6.51 10.52
N LEU A 330 -12.22 5.99 9.34
CA LEU A 330 -12.57 6.59 8.07
C LEU A 330 -14.10 6.71 7.94
N GLU A 331 -14.58 7.84 7.45
CA GLU A 331 -16.00 8.06 7.18
C GLU A 331 -16.39 7.41 5.86
N ASP A 332 -17.40 6.55 5.89
CA ASP A 332 -17.98 5.96 4.69
C ASP A 332 -18.70 7.06 3.92
N ARG A 333 -18.16 7.45 2.77
CA ARG A 333 -18.75 8.51 1.92
C ARG A 333 -20.09 8.11 1.28
N ASP A 334 -20.63 6.93 1.59
CA ASP A 334 -21.85 6.34 1.03
C ASP A 334 -22.85 5.83 2.12
N ALA A 335 -22.77 6.31 3.36
CA ALA A 335 -23.75 6.01 4.41
C ALA A 335 -24.86 7.08 4.51
#